data_AF-A0A1W9MH36-F1
#
_entry.id   AF-A0A1W9MH36-F1
#
_cell.length_a   1.000
_cell.length_b   1.000
_cell.length_c   1.000
_cell.angle_alpha   90.00
_cell.angle_beta   90.00
_cell.angle_gamma   90.00
#
_symmetry.space_group_name_H-M   'P 1'
#
loop_
_entity.id
_entity.type
_entity.pdbx_description
1 polymer ?
#
loop_
_entity_poly.entity_id
_entity_poly.type
_entity_poly.pdbx_seq_one_letter_code
_entity_poly.pdbx_strand_id
1 'polypeptide(L)' 'MHFHFTCPLRQKSFFSEDFQVIDNRGIALDEYGHKYLDASVRLTSPCPLCGELHCYRAAELSCPFLPGITSTPP' A
#
# COMPACT_ATOMS: atom_id res chain seq x y z
N MET A 1 -12.18 -6.78 -3.03
CA MET A 1 -10.76 -7.20 -3.17
C MET A 1 -10.05 -6.74 -1.91
N HIS A 2 -9.37 -7.62 -1.19
CA HIS A 2 -8.75 -7.26 0.08
C HIS A 2 -7.29 -6.87 -0.13
N PHE A 3 -6.94 -5.62 0.18
CA PHE A 3 -5.54 -5.21 0.24
C PHE A 3 -4.96 -5.46 1.63
N HIS A 4 -3.67 -5.78 1.66
CA HIS A 4 -2.93 -5.96 2.89
C HIS A 4 -2.38 -4.61 3.35
N PHE A 5 -2.79 -4.18 4.54
CA PHE A 5 -2.37 -2.93 5.16
C PHE A 5 -1.63 -3.23 6.47
N THR A 6 -0.67 -2.38 6.81
CA THR A 6 0.01 -2.43 8.12
C THR A 6 -0.32 -1.19 8.91
N CYS A 7 -0.86 -1.34 10.12
CA CYS A 7 -1.10 -0.21 11.00
C CYS A 7 0.25 0.31 11.53
N PRO A 8 0.65 1.56 11.23
CA PRO A 8 1.93 2.12 11.68
C PRO A 8 2.02 2.25 13.20
N LEU A 9 0.89 2.45 13.89
CA LEU A 9 0.84 2.59 15.34
C LEU A 9 1.00 1.25 16.08
N ARG A 10 0.32 0.21 15.60
CA ARG A 10 0.30 -1.11 16.26
C ARG A 10 1.32 -2.08 15.68
N GLN A 11 1.95 -1.72 14.57
CA GLN A 11 2.84 -2.58 13.77
C GLN A 11 2.23 -3.96 13.47
N LYS A 12 0.91 -4.00 13.30
CA LYS A 12 0.14 -5.20 12.98
C LYS A 12 -0.52 -5.03 11.64
N SER A 13 -0.58 -6.11 10.88
CA SER A 13 -1.22 -6.10 9.58
C SER A 13 -2.67 -6.54 9.64
N PHE A 14 -3.46 -6.06 8.70
CA PHE A 14 -4.87 -6.35 8.55
C PHE A 14 -5.25 -6.25 7.07
N PHE A 15 -6.39 -6.85 6.74
CA PHE A 15 -6.95 -6.78 5.40
C PHE A 15 -8.12 -5.81 5.40
N SER A 16 -8.21 -4.99 4.36
CA SER A 16 -9.35 -4.09 4.18
C SER A 16 -9.68 -3.96 2.70
N GLU A 17 -10.97 -3.82 2.41
CA GLU A 17 -11.49 -3.42 1.09
C GLU A 17 -12.02 -1.99 1.08
N ASP A 18 -12.13 -1.36 2.25
CA ASP A 18 -12.59 0.02 2.43
C ASP A 18 -11.43 1.00 2.25
N PHE A 19 -11.01 1.16 0.99
CA PHE A 19 -9.98 2.13 0.63
C PHE A 19 -10.33 2.85 -0.67
N GLN A 20 -9.75 4.03 -0.80
CA GLN A 20 -9.81 4.84 -2.01
C GLN A 20 -8.40 5.19 -2.47
N VAL A 21 -8.15 5.04 -3.76
CA VAL A 21 -6.93 5.54 -4.39
C VAL A 21 -7.10 7.04 -4.59
N ILE A 22 -6.18 7.82 -4.03
CA ILE A 22 -6.09 9.28 -4.14
C ILE A 22 -4.74 9.66 -4.76
N ASP A 23 -4.62 10.89 -5.26
CA ASP A 23 -3.37 11.42 -5.82
C ASP A 23 -2.73 10.51 -6.89
N ASN A 24 -3.55 9.87 -7.71
CA ASN A 24 -3.07 8.96 -8.75
C ASN A 24 -2.43 9.75 -9.90
N ARG A 25 -1.10 9.71 -9.97
CA ARG A 25 -0.27 10.34 -11.00
C ARG A 25 0.21 9.36 -12.07
N GLY A 26 -0.23 8.10 -11.99
CA GLY A 26 0.13 7.04 -12.93
C GLY A 26 1.44 6.34 -12.56
N ILE A 27 2.13 5.77 -13.55
CA ILE A 27 3.35 5.01 -13.34
C ILE A 27 4.56 5.94 -13.34
N ALA A 28 5.33 5.92 -12.26
CA ALA A 28 6.62 6.60 -12.13
C ALA A 28 7.76 5.57 -12.10
N LEU A 29 9.00 6.07 -12.26
CA LEU A 29 10.21 5.28 -12.17
C LEU A 29 10.95 5.66 -10.89
N ASP A 30 11.45 4.67 -10.16
CA ASP A 30 12.36 4.92 -9.03
C ASP A 30 13.79 5.21 -9.52
N GLU A 31 14.68 5.51 -8.59
CA GLU A 31 16.09 5.80 -8.87
C GLU A 31 16.85 4.59 -9.46
N TYR A 32 16.26 3.39 -9.40
CA TYR A 32 16.79 2.14 -9.96
C TYR A 32 16.12 1.76 -11.30
N GLY A 33 15.17 2.56 -11.79
CA GLY A 33 14.43 2.33 -13.02
C GLY A 33 13.26 1.34 -12.88
N HIS A 34 12.86 0.96 -11.67
CA HIS A 34 11.66 0.17 -11.45
C HIS A 34 10.40 1.01 -11.59
N LYS A 35 9.39 0.43 -12.21
CA LYS A 35 8.08 1.05 -12.37
C LYS A 35 7.27 0.87 -11.09
N TYR A 36 6.81 1.96 -10.50
CA TYR A 36 5.86 1.96 -9.40
C TYR A 36 4.66 2.84 -9.72
N LEU A 37 3.52 2.56 -9.09
CA LEU A 37 2.34 3.42 -9.18
C LEU A 37 2.52 4.60 -8.22
N ASP A 38 2.69 5.81 -8.77
CA ASP A 38 2.71 7.06 -8.02
C ASP A 38 1.27 7.45 -7.67
N ALA A 39 0.73 6.74 -6.68
CA ALA A 39 -0.58 7.00 -6.12
C ALA A 39 -0.54 6.80 -4.61
N SER A 40 -1.49 7.42 -3.92
CA SER A 40 -1.73 7.17 -2.51
C SER A 40 -3.04 6.41 -2.32
N VAL A 41 -3.12 5.65 -1.25
CA VAL A 41 -4.29 4.85 -0.89
C VAL A 41 -4.69 5.25 0.51
N ARG A 42 -5.90 5.78 0.64
CA ARG A 42 -6.47 6.20 1.92
C ARG A 42 -7.54 5.21 2.33
N LEU A 43 -7.52 4.77 3.58
CA LEU A 43 -8.63 4.00 4.13
C LEU A 43 -9.86 4.89 4.24
N THR A 44 -11.01 4.39 3.79
CA THR A 44 -12.30 5.06 3.96
C THR A 44 -12.97 4.66 5.28
N SER A 45 -12.57 3.53 5.86
CA SER A 45 -12.95 3.07 7.19
C SER A 45 -11.80 3.19 8.19
N PRO A 46 -12.07 3.47 9.48
CA PRO A 46 -11.04 3.55 10.51
C PRO A 46 -10.30 2.21 10.67
N CYS A 47 -9.00 2.28 10.90
CA CYS A 47 -8.18 1.09 11.11
C CYS A 47 -8.72 0.26 12.28
N PRO A 48 -8.98 -1.05 12.12
CA PRO A 48 -9.56 -1.88 13.20
C PRO A 48 -8.60 -2.08 14.38
N LEU A 49 -7.32 -1.72 14.24
CA LEU A 49 -6.29 -1.90 15.26
C LEU A 49 -6.07 -0.66 16.14
N CYS A 50 -6.26 0.54 15.59
CA CYS A 50 -6.00 1.79 16.31
C CYS A 50 -7.14 2.81 16.25
N GLY A 51 -8.09 2.65 15.33
CA GLY A 51 -9.21 3.57 15.11
C GLY A 51 -8.92 4.76 14.21
N GLU A 52 -7.68 4.95 13.74
CA GLU A 52 -7.33 6.07 12.86
C GLU A 52 -7.50 5.77 11.37
N LEU A 53 -7.69 6.82 10.56
CA LEU A 53 -7.70 6.73 9.10
C LEU A 53 -6.27 6.89 8.57
N HIS A 54 -5.70 5.81 8.04
CA HIS A 54 -4.35 5.82 7.49
C HIS A 54 -4.33 6.09 5.98
N CYS A 55 -3.28 6.77 5.53
CA CYS A 55 -2.92 6.93 4.13
C CYS A 55 -1.58 6.21 3.88
N TYR A 56 -1.53 5.44 2.80
CA TYR A 56 -0.39 4.64 2.39
C TYR A 56 0.03 5.01 0.98
N ARG A 57 1.30 4.87 0.63
CA ARG A 57 1.72 4.94 -0.77
C ARG A 57 1.37 3.63 -1.45
N ALA A 58 0.80 3.69 -2.65
CA ALA A 58 0.47 2.50 -3.43
C ALA A 58 1.72 1.65 -3.72
N ALA A 59 2.90 2.29 -3.83
CA ALA A 59 4.19 1.62 -3.99
C ALA A 59 4.62 0.78 -2.77
N GLU A 60 4.13 1.11 -1.56
CA GLU A 60 4.45 0.40 -0.31
C GLU A 60 3.46 -0.72 -0.01
N LEU A 61 2.34 -0.76 -0.74
CA LEU A 61 1.33 -1.80 -0.60
C LEU A 61 1.74 -3.03 -1.40
N SER A 62 1.92 -4.15 -0.70
CA SER A 62 2.11 -5.44 -1.33
C SER A 62 0.86 -5.81 -2.13
N CYS A 63 0.94 -5.72 -3.46
CA CYS A 63 -0.15 -6.13 -4.32
C CYS A 63 -0.30 -7.67 -4.23
N PRO A 64 -1.49 -8.20 -3.85
CA PRO A 64 -1.70 -9.65 -3.72
C PRO A 64 -1.62 -10.41 -5.06
N PHE A 65 -1.48 -9.69 -6.18
CA PHE A 65 -1.42 -10.25 -7.54
C PHE A 65 -0.02 -10.18 -8.18
N LEU A 66 1.02 -9.78 -7.44
CA LEU A 66 2.38 -9.83 -8.00
C LEU A 66 2.88 -11.28 -8.05
N PRO A 67 3.20 -11.85 -9.24
CA PRO A 67 4.11 -12.98 -9.30
C PRO A 67 5.46 -12.48 -8.78
N GLY A 68 5.99 -13.14 -7.76
CA GLY A 68 7.06 -12.64 -6.91
C GLY A 68 8.21 -11.96 -7.65
N ILE A 69 8.38 -10.66 -7.43
CA ILE A 69 9.69 -10.03 -7.52
C ILE A 69 10.32 -10.11 -6.12
N THR A 70 10.95 -11.25 -5.85
CA THR A 70 11.91 -11.36 -4.75
C THR A 70 13.10 -10.46 -5.09
N SER A 71 13.10 -9.22 -4.61
CA SER A 71 14.31 -8.43 -4.48
C SER A 71 15.11 -9.00 -3.29
N THR A 72 15.88 -10.04 -3.57
CA THR A 72 16.95 -10.53 -2.67
C THR A 72 18.11 -9.52 -2.74
N PRO A 73 18.55 -8.91 -1.63
CA PRO A 73 19.76 -8.11 -1.63
C PRO A 73 21.03 -9.00 -1.62
N PRO A 74 22.15 -8.54 -2.20
CA PRO A 74 23.45 -9.22 -2.11
C PRO A 74 24.08 -9.15 -0.70
#